data_AF-A0A2K8KQU5-F1
#
_entry.id   AF-A0A2K8KQU5-F1
#
_cell.length_a   1.000
_cell.length_b   1.000
_cell.length_c   1.000
_cell.angle_alpha   90.00
_cell.angle_beta   90.00
_cell.angle_gamma   90.00
#
_symmetry.space_group_name_H-M   'P 1'
#
loop_
_entity.id
_entity.type
_entity.pdbx_description
1 polymer ?
#
loop_
_entity_poly.entity_id
_entity_poly.type
_entity_poly.pdbx_seq_one_letter_code
_entity_poly.pdbx_strand_id
1 'polypeptide(L)'
;MLSWRLQATGPAGVFGRNTPKIPRAPTLGAYSLHSCLLGCAHSYLMTGIHMFKWLTQLHKTRYIFDLILLLFFILAAAPQTTGIAVHEWVSFLYLVPFAIHLLLHWDWIIAVPKRLFSRLGTEHRFNVIWDSLLYILMLVVTLSGILVSEVAMPVLGIDIAPDGFWSMLHHQSSNLIMPILGIHLAVHWQWIVKISKKLFDRKKAKTAIIVSAGGIQ
;
A
#
# COMPACT_ATOMS: atom_id res chain seq x y z
N MET A 1 -16.42 8.65 2.25
CA MET A 1 -16.13 7.41 1.49
C MET A 1 -17.26 6.36 1.61
N LEU A 2 -18.32 6.46 0.79
CA LEU A 2 -19.34 5.41 0.59
C LEU A 2 -19.03 4.49 -0.61
N SER A 3 -17.93 4.70 -1.35
CA SER A 3 -17.62 3.96 -2.57
C SER A 3 -17.26 2.48 -2.36
N TRP A 4 -17.15 2.00 -1.11
CA TRP A 4 -16.98 0.57 -0.82
C TRP A 4 -18.30 -0.22 -0.84
N ARG A 5 -19.47 0.46 -0.85
CA ARG A 5 -20.77 -0.24 -0.83
C ARG A 5 -21.14 -0.89 -2.18
N LEU A 6 -20.56 -0.43 -3.29
CA LEU A 6 -20.98 -0.86 -4.64
C LEU A 6 -20.03 -1.88 -5.31
N GLN A 7 -18.87 -2.18 -4.74
CA GLN A 7 -18.02 -3.28 -5.25
C GLN A 7 -18.48 -4.67 -4.78
N ALA A 8 -19.50 -4.74 -3.91
CA ALA A 8 -19.94 -5.97 -3.24
C ALA A 8 -21.13 -6.69 -3.93
N THR A 9 -21.58 -6.23 -5.10
CA THR A 9 -22.67 -6.89 -5.84
C THR A 9 -22.35 -6.96 -7.33
N GLY A 10 -21.69 -8.04 -7.75
CA GLY A 10 -21.57 -8.52 -9.13
C GLY A 10 -21.90 -10.02 -9.17
N PRO A 11 -22.57 -10.52 -10.22
CA PRO A 11 -23.61 -11.53 -10.09
C PRO A 11 -23.09 -12.96 -9.95
N ALA A 12 -23.81 -13.75 -9.16
CA ALA A 12 -23.79 -15.21 -9.24
C ALA A 12 -24.20 -15.63 -10.66
N GLY A 13 -23.27 -16.25 -11.40
CA GLY A 13 -23.45 -16.67 -12.78
C GLY A 13 -22.81 -18.02 -13.03
N VAL A 14 -23.64 -19.05 -12.86
CA VAL A 14 -23.60 -20.39 -13.44
C VAL A 14 -22.61 -20.56 -14.60
N PHE A 15 -21.64 -21.46 -14.46
CA PHE A 15 -20.96 -22.07 -15.60
C PHE A 15 -20.91 -23.59 -15.44
N GLY A 16 -21.60 -24.26 -16.38
CA GLY A 16 -21.78 -25.70 -16.44
C GLY A 16 -20.51 -26.45 -16.84
N ARG A 17 -20.45 -27.69 -16.37
CA ARG A 17 -19.49 -28.73 -16.72
C ARG A 17 -19.49 -28.99 -18.23
N ASN A 18 -18.30 -29.07 -18.83
CA ASN A 18 -17.96 -29.98 -19.94
C ASN A 18 -16.44 -29.99 -20.13
N THR A 19 -15.77 -31.07 -19.72
CA THR A 19 -14.35 -31.32 -20.01
C THR A 19 -14.22 -32.39 -21.10
N PRO A 20 -13.36 -32.20 -22.11
CA PRO A 20 -13.08 -33.23 -23.12
C PRO A 20 -12.17 -34.33 -22.55
N LYS A 21 -12.44 -35.59 -22.90
CA LYS A 21 -11.62 -36.76 -22.52
C LYS A 21 -10.32 -36.79 -23.34
N ILE A 22 -9.17 -36.82 -22.66
CA ILE A 22 -7.83 -36.99 -23.25
C ILE A 22 -7.45 -38.48 -23.21
N PRO A 23 -6.85 -39.07 -24.27
CA PRO A 23 -6.37 -40.45 -24.26
C PRO A 23 -5.12 -40.66 -23.40
N ARG A 24 -5.01 -41.85 -22.78
CA ARG A 24 -3.89 -42.27 -21.90
C ARG A 24 -2.67 -42.67 -22.74
N ALA A 25 -1.51 -42.11 -22.40
CA ALA A 25 -0.19 -42.54 -22.89
C ALA A 25 0.45 -43.58 -21.94
N PRO A 26 1.39 -44.42 -22.43
CA PRO A 26 1.87 -45.59 -21.74
C PRO A 26 2.95 -45.28 -20.68
N THR A 27 3.03 -46.18 -19.70
CA THR A 27 3.91 -46.16 -18.54
C THR A 27 5.36 -46.46 -18.91
N LEU A 28 6.27 -45.52 -18.63
CA LEU A 28 7.71 -45.78 -18.62
C LEU A 28 8.34 -45.17 -17.36
N GLY A 29 9.00 -46.02 -16.57
CA GLY A 29 10.18 -45.72 -15.78
C GLY A 29 10.05 -44.68 -14.66
N ALA A 30 9.65 -45.14 -13.47
CA ALA A 30 10.28 -44.65 -12.23
C ALA A 30 11.77 -45.07 -12.29
N TYR A 31 12.78 -44.39 -11.77
CA TYR A 31 13.01 -43.68 -10.50
C TYR A 31 14.31 -42.85 -10.73
N SER A 32 14.55 -41.78 -9.96
CA SER A 32 15.86 -41.05 -9.86
C SER A 32 16.06 -39.71 -10.62
N LEU A 33 15.00 -38.97 -10.95
CA LEU A 33 15.10 -37.52 -11.27
C LEU A 33 14.06 -36.64 -10.54
N HIS A 34 13.07 -37.24 -9.87
CA HIS A 34 11.97 -36.52 -9.21
C HIS A 34 12.41 -35.70 -7.99
N SER A 35 13.44 -36.13 -7.27
CA SER A 35 13.81 -35.54 -5.98
C SER A 35 14.54 -34.19 -6.10
N CYS A 36 15.09 -33.86 -7.26
CA CYS A 36 15.83 -32.61 -7.47
C CYS A 36 14.93 -31.47 -7.97
N LEU A 37 13.94 -31.79 -8.83
CA LEU A 37 12.99 -30.81 -9.35
C LEU A 37 11.89 -30.44 -8.34
N LEU A 38 11.52 -31.35 -7.44
CA LEU A 38 10.56 -31.07 -6.37
C LEU A 38 11.11 -30.08 -5.32
N GLY A 39 12.43 -30.07 -5.08
CA GLY A 39 13.07 -29.11 -4.17
C GLY A 39 13.02 -27.68 -4.67
N CYS A 40 13.39 -27.43 -5.93
CA CYS A 40 13.30 -26.09 -6.53
C CYS A 40 11.84 -25.63 -6.72
N ALA A 41 10.96 -26.50 -7.21
CA ALA A 41 9.54 -26.14 -7.42
C ALA A 41 8.83 -25.75 -6.10
N HIS A 42 9.22 -26.34 -4.97
CA HIS A 42 8.66 -25.98 -3.65
C HIS A 42 9.07 -24.58 -3.19
N SER A 43 10.30 -24.14 -3.50
CA SER A 43 10.77 -22.78 -3.19
C SER A 43 10.08 -21.70 -4.04
N TYR A 44 9.75 -21.98 -5.31
CA TYR A 44 9.02 -21.07 -6.19
C TYR A 44 7.50 -21.03 -5.90
N LEU A 45 6.90 -22.16 -5.50
CA LEU A 45 5.48 -22.19 -5.12
C LEU A 45 5.22 -21.44 -3.81
N MET A 46 6.11 -21.55 -2.81
CA MET A 46 5.95 -20.84 -1.54
C MET A 46 6.10 -19.32 -1.68
N THR A 47 6.95 -18.84 -2.59
CA THR A 47 7.08 -17.40 -2.91
C THR A 47 5.89 -16.88 -3.72
N GLY A 48 5.36 -17.66 -4.67
CA GLY A 48 4.15 -17.32 -5.43
C GLY A 48 2.87 -17.22 -4.58
N ILE A 49 2.69 -18.13 -3.61
CA ILE A 49 1.54 -18.12 -2.69
C ILE A 49 1.59 -16.92 -1.73
N HIS A 50 2.79 -16.53 -1.29
CA HIS A 50 2.97 -15.34 -0.48
C HIS A 50 2.62 -14.06 -1.24
N MET A 51 3.09 -13.90 -2.48
CA MET A 51 2.76 -12.75 -3.33
C MET A 51 1.24 -12.65 -3.59
N PHE A 52 0.57 -13.80 -3.82
CA PHE A 52 -0.88 -13.86 -4.04
C PHE A 52 -1.69 -13.47 -2.79
N LYS A 53 -1.20 -13.80 -1.59
CA LYS A 53 -1.89 -13.52 -0.31
C LYS A 53 -2.12 -12.01 -0.08
N TRP A 54 -1.18 -11.13 -0.45
CA TRP A 54 -1.33 -9.68 -0.30
C TRP A 54 -2.40 -9.08 -1.21
N LEU A 55 -2.63 -9.71 -2.38
CA LEU A 55 -3.73 -9.38 -3.29
C LEU A 55 -5.08 -9.84 -2.73
N THR A 56 -5.15 -11.00 -2.05
CA THR A 56 -6.42 -11.54 -1.52
C THR A 56 -7.04 -10.74 -0.36
N GLN A 57 -6.29 -9.84 0.29
CA GLN A 57 -6.77 -9.03 1.43
C GLN A 57 -6.49 -7.54 1.23
N LEU A 58 -6.75 -7.05 0.02
CA LEU A 58 -6.39 -5.71 -0.46
C LEU A 58 -6.73 -4.56 0.51
N HIS A 59 -7.90 -4.58 1.15
CA HIS A 59 -8.27 -3.52 2.11
C HIS A 59 -7.39 -3.48 3.35
N LYS A 60 -6.94 -4.64 3.84
CA LYS A 60 -6.03 -4.71 5.00
C LYS A 60 -4.64 -4.24 4.60
N THR A 61 -4.18 -4.69 3.43
CA THR A 61 -2.89 -4.29 2.89
C THR A 61 -2.81 -2.77 2.73
N ARG A 62 -3.79 -2.16 2.06
CA ARG A 62 -3.88 -0.69 1.89
C ARG A 62 -3.80 0.04 3.24
N TYR A 63 -4.65 -0.35 4.20
CA TYR A 63 -4.64 0.25 5.54
C TYR A 63 -3.29 0.11 6.28
N ILE A 64 -2.60 -1.04 6.14
CA ILE A 64 -1.27 -1.23 6.74
C ILE A 64 -0.25 -0.30 6.08
N PHE A 65 -0.27 -0.16 4.76
CA PHE A 65 0.61 0.77 4.06
C PHE A 65 0.31 2.22 4.45
N ASP A 66 -0.95 2.62 4.62
CA ASP A 66 -1.31 3.96 5.11
C ASP A 66 -0.71 4.22 6.51
N LEU A 67 -0.76 3.23 7.41
CA LEU A 67 -0.17 3.33 8.74
C LEU A 67 1.35 3.41 8.71
N ILE A 68 1.99 2.60 7.86
CA ILE A 68 3.45 2.63 7.65
C ILE A 68 3.86 4.00 7.13
N LEU A 69 3.17 4.52 6.11
CA LEU A 69 3.44 5.85 5.55
C LEU A 69 3.29 6.95 6.58
N LEU A 70 2.23 6.91 7.39
CA LEU A 70 2.03 7.88 8.46
C LEU A 70 3.17 7.83 9.49
N LEU A 71 3.64 6.64 9.88
CA LEU A 71 4.75 6.48 10.80
C LEU A 71 6.04 7.09 10.22
N PHE A 72 6.39 6.74 8.99
CA PHE A 72 7.58 7.30 8.33
C PHE A 72 7.48 8.81 8.14
N PHE A 73 6.29 9.31 7.80
CA PHE A 73 6.06 10.75 7.69
C PHE A 73 6.31 11.46 9.02
N ILE A 74 5.82 10.93 10.15
CA ILE A 74 6.08 11.49 11.48
C ILE A 74 7.58 11.52 11.79
N LEU A 75 8.32 10.46 11.45
CA LEU A 75 9.76 10.41 11.65
C LEU A 75 10.50 11.43 10.78
N ALA A 76 10.05 11.64 9.54
CA ALA A 76 10.64 12.62 8.63
C ALA A 76 10.24 14.07 8.96
N ALA A 77 9.09 14.32 9.59
CA ALA A 77 8.52 15.65 9.78
C ALA A 77 9.23 16.54 10.82
N ALA A 78 10.25 16.04 11.53
CA ALA A 78 10.98 16.78 12.56
C ALA A 78 12.50 16.83 12.32
N PRO A 79 12.98 17.41 11.20
CA PRO A 79 14.41 17.47 10.90
C PRO A 79 15.21 18.26 11.93
N GLN A 80 14.59 19.22 12.65
CA GLN A 80 15.27 20.01 13.67
C GLN A 80 15.66 19.19 14.90
N THR A 81 15.01 18.05 15.13
CA THR A 81 15.28 17.17 16.29
C THR A 81 16.07 15.92 15.89
N THR A 82 15.82 15.37 14.69
CA THR A 82 16.49 14.16 14.20
C THR A 82 17.80 14.44 13.46
N GLY A 83 17.98 15.67 12.97
CA GLY A 83 19.11 16.07 12.14
C GLY A 83 18.90 15.77 10.66
N ILE A 84 19.59 16.54 9.80
CA ILE A 84 19.44 16.50 8.34
C ILE A 84 19.73 15.10 7.78
N ALA A 85 20.83 14.47 8.22
CA ALA A 85 21.21 13.14 7.74
C ALA A 85 20.11 12.09 8.02
N VAL A 86 19.51 12.08 9.21
CA VAL A 86 18.45 11.13 9.55
C VAL A 86 17.17 11.44 8.77
N HIS A 87 16.78 12.71 8.67
CA HIS A 87 15.63 13.14 7.85
C HIS A 87 15.75 12.64 6.41
N GLU A 88 16.92 12.79 5.79
CA GLU A 88 17.16 12.31 4.43
C GLU A 88 17.06 10.79 4.34
N TRP A 89 17.83 10.03 5.13
CA TRP A 89 17.81 8.56 5.04
C TRP A 89 16.42 7.96 5.34
N VAL A 90 15.69 8.51 6.30
CA VAL A 90 14.30 8.11 6.58
C VAL A 90 13.40 8.42 5.39
N SER A 91 13.59 9.57 4.74
CA SER A 91 12.84 9.96 3.54
C SER A 91 13.14 9.06 2.34
N PHE A 92 14.36 8.58 2.17
CA PHE A 92 14.69 7.58 1.14
C PHE A 92 14.04 6.23 1.45
N LEU A 93 14.06 5.78 2.70
CA LEU A 93 13.39 4.54 3.10
C LEU A 93 11.86 4.64 2.92
N TYR A 94 11.28 5.83 3.12
CA TYR A 94 9.88 6.14 2.87
C TYR A 94 9.45 5.95 1.40
N LEU A 95 10.35 6.10 0.42
CA LEU A 95 10.03 5.94 -1.00
C LEU A 95 9.48 4.56 -1.34
N VAL A 96 9.97 3.51 -0.66
CA VAL A 96 9.56 2.13 -0.94
C VAL A 96 8.08 1.89 -0.58
N PRO A 97 7.61 2.09 0.66
CA PRO A 97 6.20 1.95 0.97
C PRO A 97 5.34 2.96 0.21
N PHE A 98 5.87 4.15 -0.13
CA PHE A 98 5.13 5.14 -0.90
C PHE A 98 4.86 4.62 -2.31
N ALA A 99 5.88 4.16 -3.03
CA ALA A 99 5.71 3.55 -4.35
C ALA A 99 4.74 2.36 -4.33
N ILE A 100 4.79 1.51 -3.31
CA ILE A 100 3.83 0.40 -3.16
C ILE A 100 2.41 0.93 -2.96
N HIS A 101 2.21 1.92 -2.09
CA HIS A 101 0.90 2.54 -1.90
C HIS A 101 0.36 3.14 -3.20
N LEU A 102 1.21 3.80 -4.00
CA LEU A 102 0.85 4.32 -5.32
C LEU A 102 0.32 3.21 -6.24
N LEU A 103 1.05 2.09 -6.33
CA LEU A 103 0.64 0.95 -7.15
C LEU A 103 -0.66 0.31 -6.64
N LEU A 104 -0.83 0.19 -5.31
CA LEU A 104 -2.05 -0.33 -4.70
C LEU A 104 -3.28 0.55 -4.97
N HIS A 105 -3.08 1.84 -5.26
CA HIS A 105 -4.12 2.81 -5.54
C HIS A 105 -4.17 3.24 -7.01
N TRP A 106 -3.46 2.55 -7.91
CA TRP A 106 -3.37 2.89 -9.33
C TRP A 106 -4.74 3.04 -10.01
N ASP A 107 -5.65 2.08 -9.79
CA ASP A 107 -7.01 2.12 -10.34
C ASP A 107 -7.81 3.35 -9.87
N TRP A 108 -7.54 3.81 -8.64
CA TRP A 108 -8.18 5.00 -8.11
C TRP A 108 -7.62 6.25 -8.80
N ILE A 109 -6.30 6.35 -8.98
CA ILE A 109 -5.60 7.48 -9.59
C ILE A 109 -6.10 7.71 -11.02
N ILE A 110 -6.13 6.67 -11.86
CA ILE A 110 -6.59 6.78 -13.25
C ILE A 110 -8.09 7.13 -13.35
N ALA A 111 -8.87 6.85 -12.29
CA ALA A 111 -10.29 7.17 -12.23
C ALA A 111 -10.58 8.59 -11.71
N VAL A 112 -9.61 9.28 -11.09
CA VAL A 112 -9.79 10.63 -10.53
C VAL A 112 -10.33 11.62 -11.56
N PRO A 113 -9.78 11.75 -12.78
CA PRO A 113 -10.27 12.74 -13.74
C PRO A 113 -11.76 12.53 -14.06
N LYS A 114 -12.15 11.29 -14.35
CA LYS A 114 -13.55 10.94 -14.63
C LYS A 114 -14.46 11.24 -13.44
N ARG A 115 -14.00 10.98 -12.21
CA ARG A 115 -14.77 11.24 -10.98
C ARG A 115 -14.99 12.73 -10.75
N LEU A 116 -13.98 13.56 -10.96
CA LEU A 116 -14.08 15.02 -10.80
C LEU A 116 -15.14 15.64 -11.72
N PHE A 117 -15.26 15.15 -12.96
CA PHE A 117 -16.26 15.64 -13.92
C PHE A 117 -17.62 14.95 -13.82
N SER A 118 -17.76 13.91 -12.99
CA SER A 118 -19.03 13.20 -12.83
C SER A 118 -19.98 13.91 -11.85
N ARG A 119 -21.28 13.60 -11.94
CA ARG A 119 -22.31 14.07 -10.99
C ARG A 119 -22.20 13.28 -9.67
N LEU A 120 -21.25 13.69 -8.83
CA LEU A 120 -21.07 13.19 -7.47
C LEU A 120 -21.79 14.10 -6.48
N GLY A 121 -22.30 13.52 -5.38
CA GLY A 121 -22.76 14.30 -4.23
C GLY A 121 -21.63 15.14 -3.63
N THR A 122 -21.97 16.26 -2.98
CA THR A 122 -21.01 17.25 -2.46
C THR A 122 -19.93 16.65 -1.57
N GLU A 123 -20.29 15.74 -0.65
CA GLU A 123 -19.34 15.05 0.23
C GLU A 123 -18.33 14.20 -0.56
N HIS A 124 -18.79 13.53 -1.63
CA HIS A 124 -17.91 12.70 -2.47
C HIS A 124 -16.96 13.55 -3.31
N ARG A 125 -17.43 14.70 -3.82
CA ARG A 125 -16.58 15.65 -4.52
C ARG A 125 -15.49 16.20 -3.61
N PHE A 126 -15.86 16.63 -2.40
CA PHE A 126 -14.90 17.12 -1.42
C PHE A 126 -13.81 16.09 -1.14
N ASN A 127 -14.19 14.85 -0.83
CA ASN A 127 -13.23 13.78 -0.56
C ASN A 127 -12.28 13.53 -1.74
N VAL A 128 -12.82 13.44 -2.98
CA VAL A 128 -11.96 13.21 -4.16
C VAL A 128 -10.98 14.36 -4.37
N ILE A 129 -11.42 15.61 -4.22
CA ILE A 129 -10.55 16.79 -4.35
C ILE A 129 -9.50 16.80 -3.24
N TRP A 130 -9.90 16.57 -1.99
CA TRP A 130 -9.03 16.61 -0.82
C TRP A 130 -7.95 15.51 -0.87
N ASP A 131 -8.37 14.27 -1.19
CA ASP A 131 -7.46 13.14 -1.34
C ASP A 131 -6.48 13.38 -2.51
N SER A 132 -6.96 13.96 -3.61
CA SER A 132 -6.10 14.30 -4.76
C SER A 132 -5.09 15.39 -4.40
N LEU A 133 -5.51 16.40 -3.64
CA LEU A 133 -4.64 17.47 -3.17
C LEU A 133 -3.53 16.93 -2.27
N LEU A 134 -3.88 16.11 -1.28
CA LEU A 134 -2.90 15.46 -0.41
C LEU A 134 -1.93 14.60 -1.23
N TYR A 135 -2.45 13.80 -2.17
CA TYR A 135 -1.64 12.92 -3.02
C TYR A 135 -0.63 13.70 -3.88
N ILE A 136 -1.07 14.79 -4.53
CA ILE A 136 -0.18 15.67 -5.31
C ILE A 136 0.87 16.31 -4.39
N LEU A 137 0.47 16.78 -3.21
CA LEU A 137 1.39 17.42 -2.30
C LEU A 137 2.44 16.45 -1.75
N MET A 138 2.05 15.20 -1.47
CA MET A 138 2.97 14.12 -1.09
C MET A 138 3.99 13.85 -2.21
N LEU A 139 3.58 13.87 -3.48
CA LEU A 139 4.51 13.75 -4.61
C LEU A 139 5.47 14.93 -4.68
N VAL A 140 4.96 16.16 -4.59
CA VAL A 140 5.78 17.38 -4.68
C VAL A 140 6.82 17.43 -3.55
N VAL A 141 6.42 17.19 -2.30
CA VAL A 141 7.35 17.25 -1.15
C VAL A 141 8.40 16.15 -1.24
N THR A 142 8.02 14.95 -1.71
CA THR A 142 8.94 13.81 -1.86
C THR A 142 9.96 14.07 -2.97
N LEU A 143 9.51 14.49 -4.16
CA LEU A 143 10.40 14.75 -5.30
C LEU A 143 11.32 15.94 -5.05
N SER A 144 10.79 17.03 -4.49
CA SER A 144 11.61 18.18 -4.13
C SER A 144 12.61 17.85 -3.02
N GLY A 145 12.25 16.99 -2.06
CA GLY A 145 13.17 16.55 -0.99
C GLY A 145 14.34 15.73 -1.51
N ILE A 146 14.11 14.86 -2.50
CA ILE A 146 15.19 14.12 -3.19
C ILE A 146 16.17 15.10 -3.84
N LEU A 147 15.66 16.14 -4.49
CA LEU A 147 16.48 17.11 -5.25
C LEU A 147 17.24 18.11 -4.38
N VAL A 148 16.84 18.28 -3.10
CA VAL A 148 17.49 19.19 -2.14
C VAL A 148 18.41 18.43 -1.18
N SER A 149 18.44 17.09 -1.25
CA SER A 149 19.26 16.24 -0.37
C SER A 149 20.75 16.62 -0.42
N GLU A 150 21.31 16.95 0.75
CA GLU A 150 22.71 17.37 0.92
C GLU A 150 23.62 16.22 1.34
N VAL A 151 23.07 15.16 1.94
CA VAL A 151 23.84 14.05 2.51
C VAL A 151 23.66 12.77 1.70
N ALA A 152 22.43 12.37 1.44
CA ALA A 152 22.15 11.08 0.80
C ALA A 152 22.53 11.06 -0.69
N MET A 153 22.25 12.14 -1.44
CA MET A 153 22.58 12.23 -2.87
C MET A 153 24.10 12.13 -3.15
N PRO A 154 24.98 12.90 -2.48
CA PRO A 154 26.43 12.75 -2.67
C PRO A 154 26.96 11.37 -2.28
N VAL A 155 26.41 10.75 -1.24
CA VAL A 155 26.78 9.38 -0.82
C VAL A 155 26.42 8.34 -1.90
N LEU A 156 25.36 8.59 -2.66
CA LEU A 156 24.96 7.76 -3.81
C LEU A 156 25.77 8.06 -5.08
N GLY A 157 26.73 8.98 -5.02
CA GLY A 157 27.57 9.38 -6.16
C GLY A 157 26.87 10.28 -7.17
N ILE A 158 25.78 10.96 -6.76
CA ILE A 158 25.00 11.87 -7.59
C ILE A 158 25.23 13.30 -7.12
N ASP A 159 25.99 14.08 -7.90
CA ASP A 159 26.23 15.49 -7.62
C ASP A 159 25.11 16.36 -8.20
N ILE A 160 24.06 16.58 -7.40
CA ILE A 160 23.02 17.57 -7.66
C ILE A 160 23.22 18.72 -6.68
N ALA A 161 23.56 19.90 -7.19
CA ALA A 161 23.63 21.10 -6.38
C ALA A 161 22.20 21.51 -5.95
N PRO A 162 21.93 21.70 -4.64
CA PRO A 162 20.64 22.19 -4.18
C PRO A 162 20.34 23.56 -4.80
N ASP A 163 19.27 23.64 -5.59
CA ASP A 163 18.80 24.89 -6.17
C ASP A 163 17.76 25.57 -5.27
N GLY A 164 17.74 26.90 -5.30
CA GLY A 164 16.83 27.72 -4.48
C GLY A 164 15.36 27.45 -4.77
N PHE A 165 15.01 27.11 -6.02
CA PHE A 165 13.66 26.73 -6.39
C PHE A 165 13.20 25.46 -5.67
N TRP A 166 14.00 24.39 -5.70
CA TRP A 166 13.64 23.11 -5.07
C TRP A 166 13.60 23.22 -3.55
N SER A 167 14.52 23.98 -2.96
CA SER A 167 14.53 24.24 -1.51
C SER A 167 13.26 24.99 -1.07
N MET A 168 12.89 26.05 -1.78
CA MET A 168 11.64 26.78 -1.54
C MET A 168 10.42 25.88 -1.69
N LEU A 169 10.35 25.10 -2.78
CA LEU A 169 9.22 24.22 -3.06
C LEU A 169 9.08 23.12 -2.00
N HIS A 170 10.19 22.51 -1.57
CA HIS A 170 10.20 21.52 -0.50
C HIS A 170 9.74 22.13 0.82
N HIS A 171 10.27 23.30 1.20
CA HIS A 171 9.90 23.99 2.44
C HIS A 171 8.42 24.42 2.46
N GLN A 172 7.91 24.96 1.36
CA GLN A 172 6.50 25.36 1.27
C GLN A 172 5.57 24.15 1.28
N SER A 173 5.89 23.11 0.52
CA SER A 173 5.07 21.90 0.46
C SER A 173 5.06 21.13 1.77
N SER A 174 6.20 21.02 2.48
CA SER A 174 6.30 20.37 3.78
C SER A 174 5.53 21.13 4.88
N ASN A 175 5.55 22.47 4.85
CA ASN A 175 4.73 23.26 5.76
C ASN A 175 3.23 23.10 5.47
N LEU A 176 2.85 23.03 4.19
CA LEU A 176 1.45 22.91 3.79
C LEU A 176 0.87 21.51 4.04
N ILE A 177 1.69 20.47 3.94
CA ILE A 177 1.21 19.08 4.05
C ILE A 177 0.84 18.71 5.48
N MET A 178 1.48 19.33 6.48
CA MET A 178 1.19 19.12 7.90
C MET A 178 -0.29 19.37 8.25
N PRO A 179 -0.88 20.57 8.01
CA PRO A 179 -2.29 20.80 8.28
C PRO A 179 -3.22 19.99 7.37
N ILE A 180 -2.85 19.78 6.10
CA ILE A 180 -3.70 19.02 5.15
C ILE A 180 -3.83 17.56 5.59
N LEU A 181 -2.72 16.93 6.02
CA LEU A 181 -2.72 15.58 6.56
C LEU A 181 -3.52 15.50 7.86
N GLY A 182 -3.39 16.49 8.74
CA GLY A 182 -4.17 16.56 9.98
C GLY A 182 -5.68 16.59 9.72
N ILE A 183 -6.13 17.44 8.79
CA ILE A 183 -7.54 17.51 8.37
C ILE A 183 -7.97 16.20 7.70
N HIS A 184 -7.14 15.61 6.84
CA HIS A 184 -7.43 14.32 6.21
C HIS A 184 -7.69 13.24 7.28
N LEU A 185 -6.83 13.13 8.30
CA LEU A 185 -7.03 12.20 9.41
C LEU A 185 -8.33 12.49 10.19
N ALA A 186 -8.65 13.76 10.43
CA ALA A 186 -9.87 14.17 11.14
C ALA A 186 -11.14 13.79 10.35
N VAL A 187 -11.19 14.10 9.06
CA VAL A 187 -12.31 13.77 8.15
C VAL A 187 -12.54 12.25 8.11
N HIS A 188 -11.47 11.45 8.19
CA HIS A 188 -11.55 10.00 8.08
C HIS A 188 -11.55 9.26 9.43
N TRP A 189 -11.55 9.97 10.55
CA TRP A 189 -11.38 9.39 11.89
C TRP A 189 -12.36 8.26 12.21
N GLN A 190 -13.65 8.45 11.90
CA GLN A 190 -14.67 7.43 12.17
C GLN A 190 -14.41 6.12 11.43
N TRP A 191 -13.89 6.21 10.20
CA TRP A 191 -13.56 5.03 9.41
C TRP A 191 -12.32 4.32 9.96
N ILE A 192 -11.29 5.08 10.34
CA ILE A 192 -10.07 4.56 10.96
C ILE A 192 -10.42 3.76 12.22
N VAL A 193 -11.24 4.31 13.11
CA VAL A 193 -11.66 3.61 14.34
C VAL A 193 -12.43 2.32 14.02
N LYS A 194 -13.32 2.34 13.03
CA LYS A 194 -14.12 1.17 12.65
C LYS A 194 -13.25 0.03 12.09
N ILE A 195 -12.31 0.35 11.18
CA ILE A 195 -11.44 -0.68 10.59
C ILE A 195 -10.47 -1.25 11.63
N SER A 196 -9.92 -0.40 12.51
CA SER A 196 -9.07 -0.82 13.62
C SER A 196 -9.77 -1.80 14.54
N LYS A 197 -10.98 -1.46 15.03
CA LYS A 197 -11.78 -2.34 15.89
C LYS A 197 -12.02 -3.71 15.24
N LYS A 198 -12.46 -3.72 13.97
CA LYS A 198 -12.71 -4.96 13.21
C LYS A 198 -11.47 -5.85 13.10
N LEU A 199 -10.27 -5.26 12.97
CA LEU A 199 -9.02 -6.02 12.91
C LEU A 199 -8.65 -6.62 14.27
N PHE A 200 -8.83 -5.88 15.37
CA PHE A 200 -8.59 -6.39 16.72
C PHE A 200 -9.57 -7.50 17.13
N ASP A 201 -10.86 -7.34 16.82
CA ASP A 201 -11.89 -8.35 17.17
C ASP A 201 -11.65 -9.68 16.44
N ARG A 202 -11.23 -9.64 15.17
CA ARG A 202 -10.87 -10.85 14.43
C ARG A 202 -9.64 -11.56 15.00
N LYS A 203 -8.67 -10.82 15.56
CA LYS A 203 -7.53 -11.42 16.25
C LYS A 203 -8.01 -12.16 17.50
N LYS A 204 -8.86 -11.53 18.32
CA LYS A 204 -9.44 -12.16 19.52
C LYS A 204 -10.19 -13.46 19.18
N ALA A 205 -11.07 -13.42 18.19
CA ALA A 205 -11.83 -14.60 17.76
C ALA A 205 -10.92 -15.75 17.27
N LYS A 206 -9.88 -15.44 16.49
CA LYS A 206 -8.92 -16.45 16.02
C LYS A 206 -8.15 -17.08 17.18
N THR A 207 -7.68 -16.28 18.13
CA THR A 207 -6.97 -16.76 19.32
C THR A 207 -7.88 -17.64 20.19
N ALA A 208 -9.14 -17.24 20.40
CA ALA A 208 -10.10 -18.03 21.16
C ALA A 208 -10.32 -19.43 20.55
N ILE A 209 -10.46 -19.52 19.22
CA ILE A 209 -10.61 -20.81 18.51
C ILE A 209 -9.35 -21.68 18.67
N ILE A 210 -8.15 -21.09 18.56
CA ILE A 210 -6.90 -21.84 18.74
C ILE A 210 -6.76 -22.35 20.17
N VAL A 211 -7.11 -21.53 21.17
CA VAL A 211 -7.07 -21.94 22.59
C VAL A 211 -8.10 -23.04 22.85
N SER A 212 -9.33 -22.93 22.35
CA SER A 212 -10.35 -23.98 22.51
C SER A 212 -9.99 -25.28 21.76
N ALA A 213 -9.26 -25.20 20.65
CA ALA A 213 -8.82 -26.37 19.89
C ALA A 213 -7.54 -27.01 20.46
N GLY A 214 -6.65 -26.22 21.08
CA GLY A 214 -5.42 -26.69 21.71
C GLY A 214 -5.59 -27.14 23.17
N GLY A 215 -6.72 -26.78 23.81
CA GLY A 215 -7.10 -27.25 25.15
C GLY A 215 -7.78 -28.62 25.19
N ILE A 216 -7.82 -29.34 24.06
CA ILE A 216 -8.22 -30.75 24.00
C ILE A 216 -6.93 -31.57 23.94
N GLN A 217 -6.28 -31.73 25.10
CA GLN A 217 -5.30 -32.80 25.36
C GLN A 217 -5.59 -33.41 26.72
#